data_AF-A0A524MDG4-F1
#
_entry.id   AF-A0A524MDG4-F1
#
_cell.length_a   1.000
_cell.length_b   1.000
_cell.length_c   1.000
_cell.angle_alpha   90.00
_cell.angle_beta   90.00
_cell.angle_gamma   90.00
#
_symmetry.space_group_name_H-M   'P 1'
#
loop_
_entity.id
_entity.type
_entity.pdbx_description
1 polymer ?
#
loop_
_entity_poly.entity_id
_entity_poly.type
_entity_poly.pdbx_seq_one_letter_code
_entity_poly.pdbx_strand_id
1 'polypeptide(L)' 'MQNLNIVILAAGLGKRMYSALPKVLHLLAGKPLLTHVLDTAHALSPKKVYVVYGHGNEAVPK' A
#
# COMPACT_ATOMS: atom_id res chain seq x y z
N MET A 1 24.71 -9.73 5.85
CA MET A 1 23.38 -9.10 6.04
C MET A 1 22.48 -9.54 4.91
N GLN A 2 21.28 -10.02 5.20
CA GLN A 2 20.32 -10.48 4.19
C GLN A 2 19.74 -9.27 3.44
N ASN A 3 19.80 -9.27 2.10
CA ASN A 3 19.18 -8.24 1.27
C ASN A 3 17.67 -8.49 1.18
N LEU A 4 16.91 -8.05 2.18
CA LEU A 4 15.44 -8.12 2.13
C LEU A 4 14.90 -7.04 1.17
N ASN A 5 14.10 -7.44 0.19
CA ASN A 5 13.27 -6.53 -0.60
C ASN A 5 11.81 -6.90 -0.39
N ILE A 6 10.93 -5.90 -0.31
CA ILE A 6 9.50 -6.09 -0.07
C ILE A 6 8.72 -5.54 -1.26
N VAL A 7 7.71 -6.29 -1.71
CA VAL A 7 6.79 -5.89 -2.78
C VAL A 7 5.37 -5.88 -2.22
N ILE A 8 4.70 -4.73 -2.26
CA ILE A 8 3.33 -4.53 -1.79
C ILE A 8 2.40 -4.41 -3.00
N LEU A 9 1.46 -5.34 -3.13
CA LEU A 9 0.50 -5.36 -4.23
C LEU A 9 -0.76 -4.55 -3.88
N ALA A 10 -0.81 -3.31 -4.38
CA ALA A 10 -1.85 -2.32 -4.12
C ALA A 10 -2.70 -1.97 -5.36
N ALA A 11 -2.54 -2.68 -6.48
CA ALA A 11 -3.14 -2.36 -7.77
C ALA A 11 -4.61 -2.79 -7.97
N GLY A 12 -5.25 -3.36 -6.94
CA GLY A 12 -6.62 -3.89 -7.05
C GLY A 12 -7.70 -2.81 -6.99
N LEU A 13 -8.65 -2.83 -7.94
CA LEU A 13 -9.75 -1.86 -8.05
C LEU A 13 -10.65 -1.75 -6.80
N GLY A 14 -10.81 -2.83 -6.03
CA GLY A 14 -11.65 -2.79 -4.83
C GLY A 14 -13.15 -2.69 -5.10
N LYS A 15 -13.69 -3.30 -6.17
CA LYS A 15 -15.12 -3.22 -6.57
C LYS A 15 -16.13 -3.43 -5.43
N ARG A 16 -15.84 -4.35 -4.49
CA ARG A 16 -16.71 -4.67 -3.35
C ARG A 16 -16.65 -3.63 -2.21
N MET A 17 -15.79 -2.63 -2.32
CA MET A 17 -15.75 -1.49 -1.39
C MET A 17 -16.87 -0.48 -1.69
N TYR A 18 -17.51 -0.56 -2.87
CA TYR A 18 -18.58 0.37 -3.30
C TYR A 18 -18.22 1.85 -3.06
N SER A 19 -16.98 2.21 -3.37
CA SER A 19 -16.41 3.52 -3.07
C SER A 19 -15.54 3.98 -4.25
N ALA A 20 -15.54 5.28 -4.52
CA ALA A 20 -14.62 5.89 -5.49
C ALA A 20 -13.17 5.98 -4.95
N LEU A 21 -13.00 5.88 -3.62
CA LEU A 21 -11.70 5.85 -2.99
C LEU A 21 -11.02 4.49 -3.26
N PRO A 22 -9.74 4.46 -3.71
CA PRO A 22 -9.00 3.21 -3.80
C PRO A 22 -9.02 2.42 -2.48
N LYS A 23 -9.15 1.10 -2.57
CA LYS A 23 -9.25 0.22 -1.37
C LYS A 23 -8.14 0.50 -0.35
N VAL A 24 -6.91 0.69 -0.82
CA VAL A 24 -5.73 0.87 0.04
C VAL A 24 -5.67 2.22 0.75
N LEU A 25 -6.48 3.20 0.31
CA LEU A 25 -6.55 4.53 0.92
C LEU A 25 -7.68 4.66 1.95
N HIS A 26 -8.53 3.64 2.11
CA HIS A 26 -9.51 3.62 3.19
C HIS A 26 -8.81 3.65 4.55
N LEU A 27 -9.41 4.38 5.49
CA LEU A 27 -8.81 4.61 6.81
C LEU A 27 -9.12 3.46 7.77
N LEU A 28 -8.11 3.05 8.51
CA LEU A 28 -8.20 2.21 9.70
C LEU A 28 -7.51 2.97 10.84
N ALA A 29 -8.26 3.27 11.90
CA ALA A 29 -7.79 4.11 13.01
C ALA A 29 -7.20 5.47 12.55
N GLY A 30 -7.87 6.13 11.60
CA GLY A 30 -7.44 7.44 11.07
C GLY A 30 -6.26 7.38 10.08
N LYS A 31 -5.71 6.20 9.80
CA LYS A 31 -4.55 6.01 8.93
C LYS A 31 -4.90 5.12 7.71
N PRO A 32 -4.47 5.44 6.48
CA PRO A 32 -4.73 4.61 5.31
C PRO A 32 -4.22 3.17 5.49
N LEU A 33 -4.98 2.19 5.00
CA LEU A 33 -4.59 0.78 5.03
C LEU A 33 -3.18 0.55 4.44
N LEU A 34 -2.82 1.24 3.35
CA LEU A 34 -1.49 1.15 2.75
C LEU A 34 -0.38 1.53 3.73
N THR A 35 -0.60 2.58 4.52
CA THR A 35 0.43 3.10 5.41
C THR A 35 0.69 2.14 6.57
N HIS A 36 -0.30 1.39 7.06
CA HIS A 36 -0.07 0.31 8.04
C HIS A 36 0.88 -0.77 7.51
N VAL A 37 0.73 -1.14 6.23
CA VAL A 37 1.61 -2.13 5.58
C VAL A 37 3.01 -1.55 5.37
N LEU A 38 3.12 -0.29 4.96
CA LEU A 38 4.40 0.39 4.78
C LEU A 38 5.18 0.49 6.10
N ASP A 39 4.54 0.92 7.19
CA ASP A 39 5.16 0.97 8.51
C ASP A 39 5.75 -0.39 8.91
N THR A 40 4.95 -1.46 8.74
CA THR A 40 5.37 -2.82 9.07
C THR A 40 6.54 -3.27 8.20
N ALA A 41 6.49 -2.96 6.90
CA ALA A 41 7.56 -3.27 5.97
C ALA A 41 8.86 -2.54 6.36
N HIS A 42 8.79 -1.26 6.72
CA HIS A 42 9.95 -0.47 7.13
C HIS A 42 10.56 -0.94 8.46
N ALA A 43 9.75 -1.45 9.41
CA ALA A 43 10.24 -2.02 10.66
C ALA A 43 11.19 -3.22 10.46
N LEU A 44 11.09 -3.91 9.31
CA LEU A 44 11.97 -5.02 8.94
C LEU A 44 13.32 -4.57 8.36
N SER A 45 13.57 -3.25 8.25
CA SER A 45 14.78 -2.67 7.65
C SER A 45 15.12 -3.26 6.26
N PRO A 46 14.17 -3.27 5.31
CA PRO A 46 14.40 -3.78 3.96
C PRO A 46 15.37 -2.87 3.20
N LYS A 47 16.11 -3.44 2.27
CA LYS A 47 16.93 -2.69 1.32
C LYS A 47 16.08 -1.81 0.41
N LYS A 48 14.93 -2.32 -0.05
CA LYS A 48 13.97 -1.60 -0.88
C LYS A 48 12.54 -2.08 -0.61
N VAL A 49 11.60 -1.14 -0.72
CA VAL A 49 10.16 -1.40 -0.72
C VAL A 49 9.61 -0.94 -2.07
N TYR A 50 8.86 -1.81 -2.74
CA TYR A 50 8.18 -1.52 -3.99
C TYR A 50 6.67 -1.58 -3.77
N VAL A 51 5.95 -0.57 -4.24
CA VAL A 51 4.48 -0.58 -4.24
C VAL A 51 4.00 -0.70 -5.66
N VAL A 52 3.26 -1.78 -5.96
CA VAL A 52 2.65 -1.99 -7.26
C VAL A 52 1.24 -1.41 -7.22
N TYR A 53 0.98 -0.40 -8.02
CA TYR A 53 -0.28 0.35 -8.04
C TYR A 53 -0.94 0.31 -9.44
N GLY A 54 -2.26 0.51 -9.52
CA GLY A 54 -3.09 0.25 -10.71
C GLY A 54 -4.32 1.16 -10.87
N HIS A 55 -5.41 0.68 -11.45
CA HIS A 55 -6.56 1.53 -11.79
C HIS A 55 -7.04 2.43 -10.62
N GLY A 56 -7.07 3.77 -10.80
CA GLY A 56 -7.31 4.76 -9.72
C GLY A 56 -6.04 5.44 -9.15
N ASN A 57 -4.92 5.35 -9.88
CA ASN A 57 -3.55 5.69 -9.44
C ASN A 57 -3.22 7.15 -9.10
N GLU A 58 -4.03 8.13 -9.49
CA GLU A 58 -3.64 9.53 -9.24
C GLU A 58 -3.61 9.87 -7.74
N ALA A 59 -4.35 9.12 -6.92
CA ALA A 59 -4.47 9.35 -5.48
C ALA A 59 -3.42 8.60 -4.63
N VAL A 60 -2.67 7.65 -5.20
CA VAL A 60 -1.64 6.91 -4.44
C VAL A 60 -0.33 7.68 -4.51
N PRO A 61 0.25 8.12 -3.37
CA PRO A 61 1.54 8.82 -3.37
C PRO A 61 2.63 7.96 -4.01
N LYS A 62 3.50 8.61 -4.81
CA LYS A 62 4.67 7.97 -5.44
C LYS A 62 5.76 7.65 -4.44
#